data_AF-A0A1Y2DYD1-F1
#
_entry.id   AF-A0A1Y2DYD1-F1
#
_cell.length_a   1.000
_cell.length_b   1.000
_cell.length_c   1.000
_cell.angle_alpha   90.00
_cell.angle_beta   90.00
_cell.angle_gamma   90.00
#
_symmetry.space_group_name_H-M   'P 1'
#
loop_
_entity.id
_entity.type
_entity.pdbx_description
1 polymer ?
#
loop_
_entity_poly.entity_id
_entity_poly.type
_entity_poly.pdbx_seq_one_letter_code
_entity_poly.pdbx_strand_id
1 'polypeptide(L)' 'MCRIVVFAGSCTKCGHSFTWDDLTQHLACLDAKNSGVFGDCTRGVQVDQHHFDQECDACAEGEDEGVGDIGD' A
#
# COMPACT_ATOMS: atom_id res chain seq x y z
N MET A 1 -4.79 16.51 -12.16
CA MET A 1 -5.53 15.53 -11.34
C MET A 1 -4.52 14.91 -10.41
N CYS A 2 -4.84 14.81 -9.13
CA CYS A 2 -4.06 13.99 -8.24
C CYS A 2 -4.39 12.52 -8.52
N ARG A 3 -3.45 11.61 -8.24
CA ARG A 3 -3.66 10.18 -8.41
C ARG A 3 -3.27 9.45 -7.14
N ILE A 4 -4.10 8.53 -6.69
CA ILE A 4 -3.81 7.57 -5.62
C ILE A 4 -3.68 6.21 -6.29
N VAL A 5 -2.58 5.50 -6.01
CA VAL A 5 -2.38 4.12 -6.46
C VAL A 5 -2.53 3.23 -5.24
N VAL A 6 -3.49 2.32 -5.26
CA VAL A 6 -3.81 1.41 -4.15
C VAL A 6 -3.55 -0.02 -4.60
N PHE A 7 -2.92 -0.83 -3.76
CA PHE A 7 -2.69 -2.25 -4.04
C PHE A 7 -3.66 -3.09 -3.21
N ALA A 8 -4.44 -3.95 -3.86
CA ALA A 8 -5.42 -4.81 -3.21
C ALA A 8 -5.54 -6.16 -3.92
N GLY A 9 -5.96 -7.18 -3.19
CA GLY A 9 -5.88 -8.57 -3.64
C GLY A 9 -6.00 -9.51 -2.44
N SER A 10 -5.69 -10.79 -2.64
CA SER A 10 -5.92 -11.82 -1.63
C SER A 10 -4.63 -12.32 -1.00
N CYS A 11 -4.68 -12.60 0.30
CA CYS A 11 -3.58 -13.23 1.00
C CYS A 11 -3.36 -14.65 0.50
N THR A 12 -2.14 -14.97 0.09
CA THR A 12 -1.80 -16.30 -0.44
C THR A 12 -1.82 -17.40 0.64
N LYS A 13 -1.79 -17.03 1.93
CA LYS A 13 -1.87 -17.97 3.07
C LYS A 13 -3.28 -18.15 3.61
N CYS A 14 -3.95 -17.06 3.99
CA CYS A 14 -5.26 -17.12 4.63
C CYS A 14 -6.44 -16.91 3.66
N GLY A 15 -6.18 -16.51 2.42
CA GLY A 15 -7.20 -16.34 1.38
C GLY A 15 -8.11 -15.12 1.56
N HIS A 16 -7.93 -14.32 2.61
CA HIS A 16 -8.71 -13.10 2.82
C HIS A 16 -8.22 -11.96 1.92
N SER A 17 -9.12 -11.05 1.56
CA SER A 17 -8.77 -9.88 0.77
C SER A 17 -8.19 -8.76 1.65
N PHE A 18 -7.08 -8.18 1.21
CA PHE A 18 -6.39 -7.10 1.90
C PHE A 18 -6.13 -5.93 0.95
N THR A 19 -5.89 -4.77 1.55
CA THR A 19 -5.30 -3.61 0.89
C THR A 19 -3.96 -3.34 1.56
N TRP A 20 -2.90 -3.20 0.77
CA TRP A 20 -1.57 -2.93 1.26
C TRP A 20 -1.36 -1.41 1.32
N ASP A 21 -1.72 -0.82 2.46
CA ASP A 21 -1.69 0.63 2.66
C ASP A 21 -0.27 1.20 2.54
N ASP A 22 0.74 0.47 3.02
CA ASP A 22 2.16 0.84 2.90
C ASP A 22 2.65 0.95 1.45
N LEU A 23 1.99 0.26 0.51
CA LEU A 23 2.28 0.35 -0.92
C LEU A 23 1.48 1.47 -1.60
N THR A 24 0.57 2.13 -0.88
CA THR A 24 -0.28 3.19 -1.43
C THR A 24 0.55 4.43 -1.77
N GLN A 25 0.39 4.91 -3.01
CA GLN A 25 1.17 6.06 -3.49
C GLN A 25 0.26 7.27 -3.74
N HIS A 26 0.65 8.42 -3.19
CA HIS A 26 -0.01 9.71 -3.43
C HIS A 26 0.78 10.54 -4.46
N LEU A 27 0.21 10.71 -5.64
CA LEU A 27 0.80 11.46 -6.75
C LEU A 27 0.06 12.80 -6.91
N ALA A 28 0.56 13.83 -6.22
CA ALA A 28 0.02 15.18 -6.33
C ALA A 28 0.28 15.79 -7.72
N CYS A 29 -0.73 16.42 -8.31
CA CYS A 29 -0.52 17.26 -9.49
C CYS A 29 0.08 18.61 -9.12
N LEU A 30 0.53 19.36 -10.14
CA LEU A 30 1.17 20.67 -9.93
C LEU A 30 0.28 21.64 -9.14
N ASP A 31 -1.03 21.70 -9.42
CA ASP A 31 -1.97 22.57 -8.72
C ASP A 31 -2.02 22.26 -7.21
N ALA A 32 -2.19 20.98 -6.87
CA ALA A 32 -2.22 20.51 -5.48
C ALA A 32 -0.88 20.70 -4.76
N LYS A 33 0.24 20.59 -5.48
CA LYS A 33 1.57 20.92 -4.94
C LYS A 33 1.68 22.42 -4.62
N ASN A 34 1.13 23.27 -5.49
CA ASN A 34 1.16 24.72 -5.31
C ASN A 34 0.19 25.20 -4.22
N SER A 35 -0.94 24.51 -4.00
CA SER A 35 -1.86 24.79 -2.88
C SER A 35 -1.41 24.17 -1.56
N GLY A 36 -0.48 23.22 -1.59
CA GLY A 36 0.03 22.52 -0.41
C GLY A 36 -0.94 21.46 0.15
N VAL A 37 -2.03 21.18 -0.54
CA VAL A 37 -3.06 20.21 -0.11
C VAL A 37 -3.27 19.18 -1.22
N PHE A 38 -3.00 17.91 -0.91
CA PHE A 38 -3.29 16.82 -1.85
C PHE A 38 -4.79 16.77 -2.17
N GLY A 39 -5.13 16.58 -3.44
CA GLY A 39 -6.50 16.52 -3.90
C GLY A 39 -7.17 17.88 -4.09
N ASP A 40 -6.57 18.96 -3.60
CA ASP A 40 -7.02 20.33 -3.84
C ASP A 40 -6.57 20.80 -5.22
N CYS A 41 -7.14 20.18 -6.26
CA CYS A 41 -6.95 20.57 -7.64
C CYS A 41 -8.28 20.49 -8.39
N THR A 42 -8.46 21.34 -9.38
CA THR A 42 -9.72 21.48 -10.15
C THR A 42 -10.18 20.17 -10.79
N ARG A 43 -9.25 19.24 -11.04
CA ARG A 43 -9.51 17.95 -11.69
C ARG A 43 -9.74 16.80 -10.69
N GLY A 44 -9.73 17.06 -9.39
CA GLY A 44 -9.97 16.07 -8.34
C GLY A 44 -8.88 15.00 -8.20
N VAL A 45 -9.25 13.92 -7.51
CA VAL A 45 -8.41 12.76 -7.21
C VAL A 45 -8.90 11.55 -7.99
N GLN A 46 -8.01 10.90 -8.73
CA GLN A 46 -8.25 9.60 -9.35
C GLN A 46 -7.67 8.49 -8.46
N VAL A 47 -8.43 7.42 -8.23
CA VAL A 47 -7.97 6.23 -7.51
C VAL A 47 -7.77 5.09 -8.51
N ASP A 48 -6.55 4.58 -8.59
CA ASP A 48 -6.17 3.43 -9.41
C ASP A 48 -5.87 2.25 -8.49
N GLN A 49 -6.70 1.21 -8.57
CA GLN A 49 -6.49 -0.02 -7.84
C GLN A 49 -5.71 -1.01 -8.70
N HIS A 50 -4.62 -1.55 -8.15
CA HIS A 50 -3.81 -2.61 -8.74
C HIS A 50 -4.03 -3.92 -7.99
N HIS A 51 -4.20 -4.99 -8.75
CA HIS A 51 -4.28 -6.33 -8.20
C HIS A 51 -2.93 -6.78 -7.65
N PHE A 52 -2.92 -7.25 -6.41
CA PHE A 52 -1.71 -7.66 -5.70
C PHE A 52 -2.03 -8.79 -4.73
N ASP A 53 -1.68 -10.03 -5.09
CA ASP A 53 -1.80 -11.18 -4.20
C ASP A 53 -0.44 -11.45 -3.57
N GLN A 54 -0.32 -11.25 -2.25
CA GLN A 54 0.87 -11.55 -1.44
C GLN A 54 0.45 -11.96 -0.03
N GLU A 55 1.39 -12.38 0.79
CA GLU A 55 1.12 -12.60 2.22
C GLU A 55 0.75 -11.27 2.91
N CYS A 56 -0.24 -11.30 3.82
CA CYS A 56 -0.58 -10.14 4.64
C CYS A 56 0.35 -10.04 5.85
N ASP A 57 0.47 -8.85 6.46
CA ASP A 57 1.37 -8.61 7.60
C ASP A 57 1.18 -9.63 8.74
N ALA A 58 -0.07 -9.96 9.08
CA ALA A 58 -0.36 -10.94 10.12
C ALA A 58 0.16 -12.36 9.80
N CYS A 59 0.18 -12.75 8.52
CA CYS A 59 0.74 -14.04 8.11
C CYS A 59 2.28 -13.97 8.01
N ALA A 60 2.84 -12.84 7.59
CA ALA A 60 4.28 -12.65 7.46
C ALA A 60 4.98 -12.57 8.82
N GLU A 61 4.38 -11.87 9.80
CA GLU A 61 4.92 -11.76 11.16
C GLU A 61 4.79 -13.07 11.95
N GLY A 62 3.85 -13.96 11.58
CA GLY A 62 3.70 -15.28 12.20
C GLY A 62 4.81 -16.27 11.85
N GLU A 63 5.68 -15.94 10.89
CA GLU A 63 6.78 -16.79 10.41
C GLU A 63 8.18 -16.30 10.82
N ASP A 64 8.31 -15.18 11.54
CA ASP A 64 9.60 -14.70 12.08
C ASP A 64 9.92 -15.32 13.45
N GLU A 65 10.39 -16.58 13.45
CA GLU A 65 11.25 -17.10 14.53
C GLU A 65 12.71 -16.67 14.27
N GLY A 66 12.96 -15.36 14.24
CA GLY A 66 14.29 -14.77 14.14
C GLY A 66 15.10 -14.91 15.44
N VAL A 67 15.39 -16.12 15.90
CA VAL A 67 16.54 -16.37 16.79
C VAL A 67 17.59 -17.19 16.03
N GLY A 68 18.44 -16.48 15.30
CA GLY A 68 19.73 -17.02 14.89
C GLY A 68 20.59 -17.18 16.13
N ASP A 69 20.51 -18.36 16.74
CA ASP A 69 21.39 -18.84 17.80
C ASP A 69 22.85 -18.50 17.48
N ILE A 70 23.49 -17.66 18.31
CA ILE A 70 24.94 -17.49 18.30
C ILE A 70 25.50 -18.75 18.96
N GLY A 71 25.67 -19.80 18.15
CA GLY A 71 26.21 -21.09 18.57
C GLY A 71 27.69 -21.26 18.23
N ASP A 72 28.50 -21.18 19.29
CA ASP A 72 29.91 -21.60 19.53
C ASP A 72 31.06 -20.93 18.75
#